data_AF-A0A351A1Y2-F1
#
_entry.id   AF-A0A351A1Y2-F1
#
_cell.length_a   1.000
_cell.length_b   1.000
_cell.length_c   1.000
_cell.angle_alpha   90.00
_cell.angle_beta   90.00
_cell.angle_gamma   90.00
#
_symmetry.space_group_name_H-M   'P 1'
#
loop_
_entity.id
_entity.type
_entity.pdbx_description
1 polymer ?
#
loop_
_entity_poly.entity_id
_entity_poly.type
_entity_poly.pdbx_seq_one_letter_code
_entity_poly.pdbx_strand_id
1 'polypeptide(L)'
;MEMAPNSVTRNGVTIDDTFAEAFPMKATRVLITAHNETWARHAAVAMTGFATSVIACGCEAGIERMLGADETPDGRPGASVLLFSMSG
;
A
#
# COMPACT_ATOMS: atom_id res chain seq x y z
N MET A 1 9.06 29.13 -18.43
CA MET A 1 8.59 27.73 -18.33
C MET A 1 7.15 27.75 -18.82
N GLU A 2 6.91 27.18 -19.99
CA GLU A 2 5.58 27.17 -20.61
C GLU A 2 4.65 26.34 -19.73
N MET A 3 3.53 26.93 -19.27
CA MET A 3 2.54 26.19 -18.48
C MET A 3 1.75 25.29 -19.42
N ALA A 4 1.59 24.02 -19.05
CA ALA A 4 0.73 23.10 -19.79
C ALA A 4 -0.68 23.73 -19.92
N PRO A 5 -1.29 23.69 -21.12
CA PRO A 5 -2.65 24.19 -21.31
C PRO A 5 -3.59 23.51 -20.30
N ASN A 6 -4.51 24.27 -19.71
CA ASN A 6 -5.51 23.82 -18.72
C ASN A 6 -4.98 23.38 -17.33
N SER A 7 -3.72 23.64 -16.99
CA SER A 7 -3.22 23.41 -15.63
C SER A 7 -4.07 24.12 -14.55
N VAL A 8 -4.19 23.49 -13.38
CA VAL A 8 -4.97 24.02 -12.25
C VAL A 8 -4.03 24.43 -11.12
N THR A 9 -4.24 25.60 -10.53
CA THR A 9 -3.53 26.00 -9.30
C THR A 9 -4.28 25.52 -8.05
N ARG A 10 -3.61 24.77 -7.18
CA ARG A 10 -4.12 24.37 -5.86
C ARG A 10 -3.11 24.71 -4.78
N ASN A 11 -3.54 25.44 -3.74
CA ASN A 11 -2.69 25.90 -2.64
C ASN A 11 -1.40 26.61 -3.12
N GLY A 12 -1.47 27.34 -4.24
CA GLY A 12 -0.30 28.02 -4.83
C GLY A 12 0.64 27.13 -5.65
N VAL A 13 0.31 25.85 -5.83
CA VAL A 13 1.08 24.90 -6.65
C VAL A 13 0.35 24.64 -7.97
N THR A 14 1.07 24.66 -9.08
CA THR A 14 0.55 24.29 -10.40
C THR A 14 0.44 22.77 -10.51
N ILE A 15 -0.73 22.27 -10.90
CA ILE A 15 -1.00 20.88 -11.24
C ILE A 15 -1.17 20.81 -12.74
N ASP A 16 -0.31 20.04 -13.39
CA ASP A 16 -0.36 19.82 -14.84
C ASP A 16 -1.63 19.07 -15.24
N ASP A 17 -2.28 19.48 -16.33
CA ASP A 17 -3.41 18.77 -16.93
C ASP A 17 -2.90 17.54 -17.70
N THR A 18 -2.67 16.46 -16.96
CA THR A 18 -2.17 15.18 -17.46
C THR A 18 -2.77 14.03 -16.66
N PHE A 19 -2.37 12.80 -16.96
CA PHE A 19 -2.90 11.59 -16.32
C PHE A 19 -1.78 10.67 -15.82
N ALA A 20 -2.15 9.77 -14.90
CA ALA A 20 -1.31 8.67 -14.46
C ALA A 20 -1.71 7.38 -15.20
N GLU A 21 -0.77 6.74 -15.88
CA GLU A 21 -0.98 5.45 -16.54
C GLU A 21 -0.68 4.32 -15.56
N ALA A 22 -1.69 3.51 -15.22
CA ALA A 22 -1.56 2.37 -14.32
C ALA A 22 -1.63 1.04 -15.08
N PHE A 23 -1.05 -0.02 -14.50
CA PHE A 23 -1.00 -1.35 -15.11
C PHE A 23 -1.79 -2.37 -14.28
N PRO A 24 -2.43 -3.36 -14.92
CA PRO A 24 -3.18 -4.38 -14.20
C PRO A 24 -2.24 -5.32 -13.44
N MET A 25 -2.59 -5.64 -12.20
CA MET A 25 -1.85 -6.56 -11.33
C MET A 25 -2.82 -7.53 -10.63
N LYS A 26 -2.32 -8.68 -10.20
CA LYS A 26 -3.01 -9.53 -9.23
C LYS A 26 -2.77 -8.95 -7.83
N ALA A 27 -3.82 -8.89 -7.03
CA ALA A 27 -3.75 -8.36 -5.67
C ALA A 27 -4.36 -9.35 -4.67
N THR A 28 -3.74 -9.46 -3.51
CA THR A 28 -4.31 -10.15 -2.35
C THR A 28 -4.16 -9.29 -1.11
N ARG A 29 -5.12 -9.43 -0.19
CA ARG A 29 -5.09 -8.77 1.12
C ARG A 29 -4.97 -9.82 2.21
N VAL A 30 -3.93 -9.68 3.03
CA VAL A 30 -3.63 -10.57 4.14
C VAL A 30 -3.87 -9.85 5.45
N LEU A 31 -4.55 -10.52 6.38
CA LEU A 31 -4.74 -10.05 7.75
C LEU A 31 -3.74 -10.78 8.67
N ILE A 32 -2.87 -10.02 9.34
CA ILE A 32 -1.94 -10.53 10.34
C ILE A 32 -2.42 -10.08 11.72
N THR A 33 -2.77 -11.02 12.61
CA THR A 33 -3.15 -10.71 14.00
C THR A 33 -2.08 -11.19 14.97
N ALA A 34 -1.85 -10.43 16.04
CA ALA A 34 -0.81 -10.73 17.04
C ALA A 34 -1.27 -10.42 18.46
N HIS A 35 -0.46 -10.77 19.47
CA HIS A 35 -0.81 -10.52 20.87
C HIS A 35 -0.99 -9.02 21.18
N ASN A 36 -0.24 -8.13 20.51
CA ASN A 36 -0.37 -6.69 20.61
C ASN A 36 0.00 -6.02 19.28
N GLU A 37 -0.24 -4.70 19.19
CA GLU A 37 0.04 -3.92 17.98
C GLU A 37 1.51 -3.96 17.57
N THR A 38 2.44 -3.93 18.53
CA THR A 38 3.89 -3.98 18.27
C THR A 38 4.27 -5.23 17.47
N TRP A 39 3.78 -6.39 17.89
CA TRP A 39 4.06 -7.66 17.20
C TRP A 39 3.36 -7.77 15.85
N ALA A 40 2.11 -7.27 15.74
CA ALA A 40 1.41 -7.22 14.46
C ALA A 40 2.20 -6.36 13.46
N ARG A 41 2.70 -5.20 13.90
CA ARG A 41 3.52 -4.29 13.10
C ARG A 41 4.85 -4.91 12.70
N HIS A 42 5.56 -5.58 13.60
CA HIS A 42 6.82 -6.24 13.26
C HIS A 42 6.63 -7.33 12.20
N ALA A 43 5.59 -8.15 12.32
CA ALA A 43 5.26 -9.16 11.32
C ALA A 43 4.90 -8.53 9.97
N ALA A 44 4.09 -7.47 9.97
CA ALA A 44 3.71 -6.75 8.77
C ALA A 44 4.92 -6.10 8.08
N VAL A 45 5.80 -5.42 8.83
CA VAL A 45 7.03 -4.80 8.30
C VAL A 45 7.97 -5.85 7.70
N ALA A 46 8.13 -6.99 8.37
CA ALA A 46 8.96 -8.08 7.87
C ALA A 46 8.38 -8.67 6.57
N MET A 47 7.06 -8.85 6.50
CA MET A 47 6.38 -9.37 5.31
C MET A 47 6.47 -8.42 4.11
N THR A 48 6.40 -7.10 4.34
CA THR A 48 6.44 -6.09 3.28
C THR A 48 7.86 -5.61 2.96
N GLY A 49 8.89 -6.19 3.59
CA GLY A 49 10.28 -5.89 3.28
C GLY A 49 10.68 -6.43 1.89
N PHE A 50 11.62 -5.76 1.22
CA PHE A 50 12.12 -6.14 -0.11
C PHE A 50 10.98 -6.40 -1.13
N ALA A 51 10.00 -5.51 -1.18
CA ALA A 51 8.80 -5.63 -2.01
C ALA A 51 8.38 -4.26 -2.59
N THR A 52 9.33 -3.49 -3.13
CA THR A 52 9.06 -2.11 -3.63
C THR A 52 8.66 -2.06 -5.09
N SER A 53 9.12 -3.01 -5.92
CA SER A 53 8.76 -3.09 -7.33
C SER A 53 8.78 -4.53 -7.83
N VAL A 54 7.72 -4.93 -8.53
CA VAL A 54 7.64 -6.26 -9.15
C VAL A 54 8.77 -6.53 -10.14
N ILE A 55 9.41 -5.50 -10.68
CA ILE A 55 10.50 -5.61 -11.66
C ILE A 55 11.73 -6.34 -11.06
N ALA A 56 12.05 -6.12 -9.79
CA ALA A 56 13.27 -6.64 -9.17
C ALA A 56 13.11 -7.19 -7.74
N CYS A 57 11.91 -7.11 -7.16
CA CYS A 57 11.59 -7.65 -5.83
C CYS A 57 10.70 -8.91 -5.89
N GLY A 58 10.13 -9.24 -7.05
CA GLY A 58 9.19 -10.35 -7.22
C GLY A 58 7.74 -10.04 -6.82
N CYS A 59 7.52 -9.09 -5.91
CA CYS A 59 6.20 -8.52 -5.60
C CYS A 59 6.30 -7.04 -5.22
N GLU A 60 5.15 -6.37 -5.20
CA GLU A 60 4.95 -5.09 -4.52
C GLU A 60 4.09 -5.33 -3.28
N ALA A 61 4.51 -4.83 -2.12
CA ALA A 61 3.75 -5.04 -0.90
C ALA A 61 3.82 -3.83 0.04
N GLY A 62 2.77 -3.66 0.83
CA GLY A 62 2.67 -2.57 1.78
C GLY A 62 1.66 -2.82 2.88
N ILE A 63 1.89 -2.20 4.03
CA ILE A 63 0.93 -2.16 5.13
C ILE A 63 -0.16 -1.16 4.74
N GLU A 64 -1.38 -1.64 4.52
CA GLU A 64 -2.54 -0.81 4.20
C GLU A 64 -2.97 0.00 5.43
N ARG A 65 -3.17 -0.70 6.57
CA ARG A 65 -3.51 -0.08 7.85
C ARG A 65 -3.31 -1.04 9.03
N MET A 66 -3.14 -0.46 10.21
CA MET A 66 -3.27 -1.18 11.49
C MET A 66 -4.75 -1.30 11.87
N LEU A 67 -5.09 -2.34 12.63
CA LEU A 67 -6.46 -2.71 13.01
C LEU A 67 -6.59 -2.88 14.52
N GLY A 68 -7.69 -2.38 15.08
CA GLY A 68 -8.12 -2.65 16.44
C GLY A 68 -8.57 -4.10 16.63
N ALA A 69 -8.63 -4.56 17.88
CA ALA A 69 -9.12 -5.89 18.24
C ALA A 69 -10.60 -6.11 17.89
N ASP A 70 -11.39 -5.05 17.84
CA ASP A 70 -12.80 -5.03 17.45
C ASP A 70 -13.02 -5.20 15.93
N GLU A 71 -11.95 -5.08 15.13
CA GLU A 71 -12.01 -5.19 13.68
C GLU A 71 -11.50 -6.54 13.15
N THR A 72 -10.98 -7.41 14.01
CA THR A 72 -10.34 -8.68 13.61
C THR A 72 -11.17 -9.90 14.01
N PRO A 73 -11.13 -11.00 13.24
CA PRO A 73 -11.95 -12.19 13.52
C PRO A 73 -11.61 -12.91 14.83
N ASP A 74 -10.39 -12.74 15.35
CA ASP A 74 -9.92 -13.41 16.57
C ASP A 74 -9.84 -12.49 17.79
N GLY A 75 -10.33 -11.25 17.68
CA GLY A 75 -10.39 -10.30 18.80
C GLY A 75 -9.02 -9.76 19.23
N ARG A 76 -7.99 -9.87 18.38
CA ARG A 76 -6.63 -9.38 18.68
C ARG A 76 -6.24 -8.23 17.75
N PRO A 77 -5.36 -7.29 18.16
CA PRO A 77 -4.84 -6.27 17.25
C PRO A 77 -4.20 -6.88 16.01
N GLY A 78 -4.30 -6.19 14.88
CA GLY A 78 -3.80 -6.72 13.61
C GLY A 78 -3.30 -5.67 12.64
N ALA A 79 -2.82 -6.15 11.50
CA ALA A 79 -2.41 -5.34 10.36
C ALA A 79 -3.01 -5.92 9.08
N SER A 80 -3.60 -5.04 8.27
CA SER A 80 -3.97 -5.35 6.88
C SER A 80 -2.79 -5.08 5.97
N VAL A 81 -2.40 -6.07 5.19
CA VAL A 81 -1.26 -6.01 4.25
C VAL A 81 -1.76 -6.31 2.85
N LEU A 82 -1.32 -5.52 1.88
CA LEU A 82 -1.58 -5.73 0.46
C LEU A 82 -0.33 -6.29 -0.22
N LEU A 83 -0.52 -7.27 -1.10
CA LEU A 83 0.51 -7.82 -1.96
C LEU A 83 0.02 -7.80 -3.41
N PHE A 84 0.90 -7.37 -4.30
CA PHE A 84 0.67 -7.22 -5.72
C PHE A 84 1.74 -7.97 -6.52
N SER A 85 1.33 -8.64 -7.59
CA SER A 85 2.22 -9.35 -8.51
C SER A 85 1.68 -9.36 -9.94
N MET A 86 2.56 -9.62 -10.91
CA MET A 86 2.15 -9.78 -12.31
C MET A 86 1.46 -11.13 -12.58
N SER A 87 1.83 -12.17 -11.82
CA SER A 87 1.31 -13.54 -11.91
C SER A 87 1.13 -14.16 -10.53
N GLY A 88 0.29 -15.20 -10.42
CA GLY A 88 0.05 -15.97 -9.19
C GLY A 88 0.34 -17.45 -9.37
#